data_AF-A0A7Y3G3M5-F1
#
_entry.id   AF-A0A7Y3G3M5-F1
#
_cell.length_a   1.000
_cell.length_b   1.000
_cell.length_c   1.000
_cell.angle_alpha   90.00
_cell.angle_beta   90.00
_cell.angle_gamma   90.00
#
_symmetry.space_group_name_H-M   'P 1'
#
loop_
_entity.id
_entity.type
_entity.pdbx_description
1 polymer ?
#
loop_
_entity_poly.entity_id
_entity_poly.type
_entity_poly.pdbx_seq_one_letter_code
_entity_poly.pdbx_strand_id
1 'polypeptide(L)'
;MAFADLQPEEILATLADFGFACDGRFLALNSYENRVYQVGIEDAAPIVAKFYRPGRWSDAAILEEHEFAATLAAQEIPVVPPVEHQGETLHHSGHH
;
A
#
# COMPACT_ATOMS: atom_id res chain seq x y z
N MET A 1 15.10 -5.35 6.16
CA MET A 1 14.84 -5.05 7.59
C MET A 1 13.50 -5.64 7.99
N ALA A 2 13.31 -6.03 9.25
CA ALA A 2 12.09 -6.70 9.68
C ALA A 2 10.89 -5.75 9.53
N PHE A 3 9.74 -6.27 9.08
CA PHE A 3 8.43 -5.57 9.06
C PHE A 3 8.05 -4.87 10.39
N ALA A 4 8.67 -5.27 11.49
CA ALA A 4 8.54 -4.61 12.79
C ALA A 4 9.13 -3.19 12.81
N ASP A 5 10.14 -2.91 11.98
CA ASP A 5 10.99 -1.71 12.04
C ASP A 5 10.81 -0.77 10.83
N LEU A 6 9.71 -0.88 10.08
CA LEU A 6 9.43 0.01 8.94
C LEU A 6 9.35 1.47 9.44
N GLN A 7 10.34 2.29 9.11
CA GLN A 7 10.42 3.66 9.57
C GLN A 7 9.60 4.59 8.65
N PRO A 8 9.02 5.69 9.20
CA PRO A 8 8.31 6.68 8.39
C PRO A 8 9.14 7.21 7.21
N GLU A 9 10.46 7.38 7.38
CA GLU A 9 11.34 7.87 6.31
C GLU A 9 11.40 6.89 5.13
N GLU A 10 11.44 5.58 5.40
CA GLU A 10 11.44 4.55 4.36
C GLU A 10 10.12 4.54 3.60
N ILE A 11 9.00 4.72 4.31
CA ILE A 11 7.66 4.76 3.71
C ILE A 11 7.53 5.97 2.78
N LEU A 12 7.95 7.14 3.25
CA LEU A 12 7.90 8.37 2.47
C LEU A 12 8.83 8.31 1.27
N ALA A 13 10.04 7.73 1.42
CA ALA A 13 10.97 7.51 0.31
C ALA A 13 10.37 6.58 -0.74
N THR A 14 9.80 5.44 -0.33
CA THR A 14 9.12 4.50 -1.23
C THR A 14 7.97 5.17 -1.99
N LEU A 15 7.13 5.96 -1.31
CA LEU A 15 6.04 6.69 -1.98
C LEU A 15 6.57 7.73 -2.97
N ALA A 16 7.66 8.43 -2.63
CA ALA A 16 8.31 9.36 -3.54
C ALA A 16 8.92 8.66 -4.78
N ASP A 17 9.50 7.47 -4.61
CA ASP A 17 10.03 6.65 -5.72
C ASP A 17 8.91 6.20 -6.68
N PHE A 18 7.69 6.00 -6.17
CA PHE A 18 6.48 5.79 -6.96
C PHE A 18 5.83 7.10 -7.46
N GLY A 19 6.49 8.25 -7.30
CA GLY A 19 6.03 9.53 -7.84
C GLY A 19 4.91 10.21 -7.04
N PHE A 20 4.65 9.77 -5.81
CA PHE A 20 3.70 10.44 -4.93
C PHE A 20 4.37 11.59 -4.15
N ALA A 21 3.96 12.83 -4.44
CA ALA A 21 4.39 14.01 -3.69
C ALA A 21 3.67 14.07 -2.33
N CYS A 22 4.34 13.64 -1.26
CA CYS A 22 3.75 13.61 0.08
C CYS A 22 3.77 15.01 0.74
N ASP A 23 2.68 15.43 1.38
CA ASP A 23 2.54 16.76 1.99
C ASP A 23 2.92 16.83 3.49
N GLY A 24 3.47 15.74 4.01
CA GLY A 24 3.89 15.61 5.42
C GLY A 24 2.79 15.14 6.38
N ARG A 25 1.52 15.05 5.96
CA ARG A 25 0.48 14.39 6.77
C ARG A 25 0.73 12.87 6.76
N PHE A 26 0.90 12.29 7.93
CA PHE A 26 1.20 10.86 8.09
C PHE A 26 0.49 10.31 9.32
N LEU A 27 -0.35 9.29 9.13
CA LEU A 27 -1.15 8.68 10.20
C LEU A 27 -1.07 7.15 10.12
N ALA A 28 -0.53 6.52 11.16
CA ALA A 28 -0.61 5.08 11.31
C ALA A 28 -2.06 4.65 11.63
N LEU A 29 -2.60 3.72 10.85
CA LEU A 29 -3.93 3.15 11.06
C LEU A 29 -3.84 1.88 11.91
N ASN A 30 -4.89 1.60 12.68
CA ASN A 30 -4.93 0.42 13.55
C ASN A 30 -5.05 -0.86 12.72
N SER A 31 -3.92 -1.54 12.51
CA SER A 31 -3.81 -2.82 11.82
C SER A 31 -2.74 -3.68 12.50
N TYR A 32 -3.12 -4.91 12.85
CA TYR A 32 -2.24 -5.87 13.54
C TYR A 32 -1.44 -6.75 12.56
N GLU A 33 -2.00 -7.04 11.38
CA GLU A 33 -1.40 -7.95 10.40
C GLU A 33 -0.43 -7.22 9.47
N ASN A 34 -0.87 -6.10 8.90
CA ASN A 34 -0.14 -5.26 7.95
C ASN A 34 0.25 -3.93 8.59
N ARG A 35 1.30 -3.27 8.09
CA ARG A 35 1.55 -1.86 8.45
C ARG A 35 0.74 -1.01 7.49
N VAL A 36 -0.21 -0.26 8.03
CA VAL A 36 -1.15 0.54 7.24
C VAL A 36 -1.01 2.00 7.66
N TYR A 37 -0.82 2.87 6.69
CA TYR A 37 -0.63 4.30 6.92
C TYR A 37 -1.51 5.09 5.96
N GLN A 38 -2.14 6.14 6.46
CA GLN A 38 -2.73 7.17 5.63
C GLN A 38 -1.71 8.29 5.44
N VAL A 39 -1.39 8.59 4.18
CA VAL A 39 -0.38 9.58 3.80
C VAL A 39 -1.04 10.67 2.96
N GLY A 40 -0.83 11.93 3.33
CA GLY A 40 -1.33 13.07 2.57
C GLY A 40 -0.49 13.31 1.31
N ILE A 41 -1.16 13.61 0.21
CA ILE A 41 -0.56 13.89 -1.09
C ILE A 41 -0.84 15.35 -1.46
N GLU A 42 0.18 16.04 -1.98
CA GLU A 42 0.08 17.42 -2.45
C GLU A 42 -0.94 17.52 -3.60
N ASP A 43 -1.84 18.50 -3.51
CA ASP A 43 -2.92 18.75 -4.47
C ASP A 43 -3.84 17.55 -4.79
N ALA A 44 -3.87 16.53 -3.91
CA ALA A 44 -4.66 15.32 -4.10
C ALA A 44 -5.27 14.79 -2.80
N ALA A 45 -6.14 13.77 -2.94
CA ALA A 45 -6.64 13.03 -1.79
C ALA A 45 -5.52 12.22 -1.13
N PRO A 46 -5.56 12.03 0.21
CA PRO A 46 -4.62 11.15 0.88
C PRO A 46 -4.78 9.71 0.39
N ILE A 47 -3.69 8.96 0.39
CA ILE A 47 -3.67 7.53 0.04
C ILE A 47 -3.50 6.66 1.29
N VAL A 48 -3.92 5.40 1.19
CA VAL A 48 -3.66 4.38 2.21
C VAL A 48 -2.56 3.45 1.69
N ALA A 49 -1.38 3.53 2.29
CA ALA A 49 -0.26 2.64 2.00
C ALA A 49 -0.35 1.39 2.91
N LYS A 50 -0.41 0.20 2.31
CA LYS A 50 -0.45 -1.10 2.99
C LYS A 50 0.83 -1.87 2.68
N PHE A 51 1.64 -2.11 3.71
CA PHE A 51 2.85 -2.93 3.61
C PHE A 51 2.54 -4.33 4.16
N TYR A 52 2.73 -5.35 3.33
CA TYR A 52 2.52 -6.74 3.70
C TYR A 52 3.67 -7.27 4.56
N ARG A 53 3.37 -8.18 5.49
CA ARG A 53 4.41 -8.87 6.26
C ARG A 53 5.19 -9.83 5.35
N PRO A 54 6.53 -9.71 5.27
CA PRO A 54 7.35 -10.63 4.48
C PRO A 54 7.13 -12.09 4.87
N GLY A 55 7.01 -12.97 3.87
CA GLY A 55 6.86 -14.41 4.06
C GLY A 55 5.51 -14.87 4.65
N ARG A 56 4.57 -13.95 4.92
CA ARG A 56 3.22 -14.31 5.39
C ARG A 56 2.33 -14.79 4.25
N TRP A 57 2.42 -14.12 3.11
CA TRP A 57 1.67 -14.43 1.89
C TRP A 57 2.65 -14.45 0.71
N SER A 58 2.36 -15.30 -0.28
CA SER A 58 3.05 -15.21 -1.57
C SER A 58 2.50 -14.05 -2.38
N ASP A 59 3.31 -13.52 -3.30
CA ASP A 59 2.87 -12.49 -4.25
C ASP A 59 1.62 -12.95 -5.01
N ALA A 60 1.55 -14.24 -5.41
CA ALA A 60 0.38 -14.81 -6.08
C ALA A 60 -0.89 -14.73 -5.22
N ALA A 61 -0.81 -15.01 -3.91
CA ALA A 61 -1.96 -14.91 -3.01
C ALA A 61 -2.39 -13.45 -2.78
N ILE A 62 -1.43 -12.52 -2.72
CA ILE A 62 -1.72 -11.09 -2.62
C ILE A 62 -2.40 -10.60 -3.90
N LEU A 63 -1.89 -10.99 -5.07
CA LEU A 63 -2.46 -10.62 -6.36
C LEU A 63 -3.86 -11.21 -6.58
N GLU A 64 -4.10 -12.44 -6.09
CA GLU A 64 -5.45 -13.03 -6.08
C GLU A 64 -6.43 -12.17 -5.25
N GLU A 65 -6.02 -11.70 -4.06
CA GLU A 65 -6.82 -10.76 -3.25
C GLU A 65 -7.10 -9.45 -4.02
N HIS A 66 -6.09 -8.93 -4.72
CA HIS A 66 -6.22 -7.69 -5.50
C HIS A 66 -7.22 -7.86 -6.66
N GLU A 67 -7.12 -8.94 -7.43
CA GLU A 67 -8.04 -9.26 -8.53
C GLU A 67 -9.45 -9.50 -8.02
N PHE A 68 -9.59 -10.19 -6.89
CA PHE A 68 -10.89 -10.44 -6.26
C PHE A 68 -11.55 -9.13 -5.82
N ALA A 69 -10.81 -8.24 -5.15
CA ALA A 69 -11.31 -6.93 -4.74
C ALA A 69 -11.73 -6.06 -5.94
N ALA A 70 -10.95 -6.07 -7.02
CA ALA A 70 -11.30 -5.37 -8.26
C ALA A 70 -12.57 -5.94 -8.90
N THR A 71 -12.73 -7.27 -8.91
CA THR A 71 -13.92 -7.96 -9.42
C THR A 71 -15.17 -7.61 -8.62
N LEU A 72 -15.06 -7.55 -7.29
CA LEU A 72 -16.16 -7.13 -6.42
C LEU A 72 -16.54 -5.66 -6.68
N ALA A 73 -15.56 -4.77 -6.78
CA ALA A 73 -15.80 -3.35 -7.07
C ALA A 73 -16.47 -3.16 -8.44
N ALA A 74 -16.08 -3.92 -9.46
CA ALA A 74 -16.69 -3.90 -10.79
C ALA A 74 -18.16 -4.38 -10.80
N GLN A 75 -18.55 -5.16 -9.79
CA GLN A 75 -19.94 -5.57 -9.55
C GLN A 75 -20.68 -4.63 -8.59
N GLU A 76 -20.14 -3.43 -8.36
CA GLU A 76 -20.69 -2.40 -7.46
C GLU A 76 -20.84 -2.88 -6.00
N ILE A 77 -20.10 -3.92 -5.61
CA ILE A 77 -20.06 -4.40 -4.23
C ILE A 77 -19.18 -3.42 -3.42
N PRO A 78 -19.63 -2.94 -2.23
CA PRO A 78 -18.88 -1.95 -1.44
C PRO A 78 -17.55 -2.48 -0.90
N VAL A 79 -16.48 -2.31 -1.67
CA VAL A 79 -15.09 -2.58 -1.30
C VAL A 79 -14.17 -1.49 -1.86
N VAL A 80 -12.94 -1.41 -1.34
CA VAL A 80 -11.90 -0.52 -1.87
C VAL A 80 -10.80 -1.40 -2.47
N PRO A 81 -10.72 -1.53 -3.81
CA PRO A 81 -9.64 -2.26 -4.44
C PRO A 81 -8.32 -1.48 -4.32
N PRO A 82 -7.16 -2.16 -4.42
CA PRO A 82 -5.87 -1.50 -4.55
C PRO A 82 -5.86 -0.57 -5.77
N VAL A 83 -5.17 0.56 -5.66
CA VAL A 83 -4.93 1.46 -6.79
C VAL A 83 -3.92 0.79 -7.71
N GLU A 84 -4.25 0.70 -9.01
CA GLU A 84 -3.26 0.37 -10.03
C GLU A 84 -2.30 1.55 -10.22
N HIS A 85 -1.01 1.26 -10.13
CA HIS A 85 0.05 2.22 -10.33
C HIS A 85 1.11 1.61 -11.25
N GLN A 86 1.46 2.30 -12.34
CA GLN A 86 2.41 1.79 -13.35
C GLN A 86 2.04 0.39 -13.92
N GLY A 87 0.75 0.05 -13.98
CA GLY A 87 0.26 -1.23 -14.50
C GLY A 87 0.31 -2.39 -13.50
N GLU A 88 0.67 -2.14 -12.24
CA GLU A 88 0.72 -3.14 -11.18
C GLU A 88 -0.04 -2.65 -9.94
N THR A 89 -0.40 -3.57 -9.05
CA THR A 89 -1.07 -3.26 -7.77
C THR A 89 -0.28 -3.74 -6.56
N LEU A 90 0.74 -4.57 -6.78
CA LEU A 90 1.71 -5.03 -5.79
C LEU A 90 3.08 -4.57 -6.25
N HIS A 91 3.79 -3.87 -5.38
CA HIS A 91 5.16 -3.42 -5.64
C HIS A 91 6.09 -3.84 -4.52
N HIS A 92 7.36 -4.03 -4.87
CA HIS A 92 8.43 -4.32 -3.93
C HIS A 92 9.32 -3.09 -3.78
N SER A 93 9.68 -2.76 -2.54
CA SER A 93 10.63 -1.68 -2.24
C SER A 93 11.65 -2.16 -1.20
N GLY A 94 12.88 -1.66 -1.31
CA GLY A 94 14.03 -2.14 -0.55
C GLY A 94 14.86 -3.19 -1.28
N HIS A 95 16.13 -3.31 -0.92
CA HIS A 95 17.03 -4.34 -1.47
C HIS A 95 16.74 -5.67 -0.76
N HIS A 96 16.34 -6.68 -1.53
CA HIS A 96 16.40 -8.08 -1.09
C HIS A 96 17.85 -8.55 -0.99
#